data_AF-A0A2E7PKB8-F1
#
_entry.id   AF-A0A2E7PKB8-F1
#
_cell.length_a   1.000
_cell.length_b   1.000
_cell.length_c   1.000
_cell.angle_alpha   90.00
_cell.angle_beta   90.00
_cell.angle_gamma   90.00
#
_symmetry.space_group_name_H-M   'P 1'
#
loop_
_entity.id
_entity.type
_entity.pdbx_description
1 polymer ?
#
loop_
_entity_poly.entity_id
_entity_poly.type
_entity_poly.pdbx_seq_one_letter_code
_entity_poly.pdbx_strand_id
1 'polypeptide(L)'
;PTGYGAAPPGYGDQRNYELLLEAGFTAPEVVQIMSLNGARILGIDGDVGTVEAGKVADLVVIDADLEAAGNLHATEVVFRHGVGWDSPKLIESIRGLVGVR
;
A
#
# COMPACT_ATOMS: atom_id res chain seq x y z
N PRO A 1 1.36 -4.72 16.22
CA PRO A 1 2.07 -5.93 15.73
C PRO A 1 1.30 -7.21 16.13
N THR A 2 1.16 -8.18 15.23
CA THR A 2 0.43 -9.44 15.48
C THR A 2 1.25 -10.41 16.35
N GLY A 3 1.40 -10.06 17.64
CA GLY A 3 2.00 -10.92 18.68
C GLY A 3 3.49 -10.65 18.90
N TYR A 4 4.35 -11.38 18.20
CA TYR A 4 5.81 -11.45 18.49
C TYR A 4 6.68 -10.55 17.59
N GLY A 5 6.09 -9.65 16.80
CA GLY A 5 6.84 -8.74 15.92
C GLY A 5 7.21 -9.32 14.54
N ALA A 6 6.76 -10.54 14.23
CA ALA A 6 6.99 -11.21 12.94
C ALA A 6 6.21 -10.57 11.76
N ALA A 7 5.22 -9.71 12.03
CA ALA A 7 4.56 -8.90 11.04
C ALA A 7 4.85 -7.41 11.30
N PRO A 8 5.90 -6.85 10.67
CA PRO A 8 6.12 -5.42 10.67
C PRO A 8 4.88 -4.70 10.10
N PRO A 9 4.41 -3.61 10.73
CA PRO A 9 3.30 -2.81 10.21
C PRO A 9 3.54 -2.38 8.75
N GLY A 10 2.49 -2.35 7.93
CA GLY A 10 2.53 -2.00 6.50
C GLY A 10 2.94 -3.16 5.58
N TYR A 11 3.91 -3.99 5.97
CA TYR A 11 4.38 -5.11 5.13
C TYR A 11 3.32 -6.21 4.94
N GLY A 12 2.38 -6.34 5.88
CA GLY A 12 1.26 -7.27 5.75
C GLY A 12 0.33 -6.94 4.57
N ASP A 13 0.06 -5.65 4.35
CA ASP A 13 -0.76 -5.21 3.23
C ASP A 13 -0.05 -5.45 1.89
N GLN A 14 1.27 -5.23 1.86
CA GLN A 14 2.07 -5.51 0.68
C GLN A 14 2.13 -7.01 0.37
N ARG A 15 2.25 -7.87 1.38
CA ARG A 15 2.14 -9.32 1.18
C ARG A 15 0.74 -9.73 0.71
N ASN A 16 -0.32 -9.06 1.17
CA ASN A 16 -1.67 -9.34 0.73
C ASN A 16 -1.87 -9.05 -0.76
N TYR A 17 -1.24 -7.99 -1.29
CA TYR A 17 -1.21 -7.71 -2.73
C TYR A 17 -0.64 -8.90 -3.52
N GLU A 18 0.52 -9.41 -3.10
CA GLU A 18 1.17 -10.56 -3.74
C GLU A 18 0.31 -11.81 -3.67
N LEU A 19 -0.33 -12.09 -2.53
CA LEU A 19 -1.21 -13.23 -2.36
C LEU A 19 -2.43 -13.18 -3.30
N LEU A 20 -2.95 -11.98 -3.60
CA LEU A 20 -4.03 -11.81 -4.56
C LEU A 20 -3.55 -12.04 -6.00
N LEU A 21 -2.34 -11.61 -6.36
CA LEU A 21 -1.74 -11.99 -7.64
C LEU A 21 -1.54 -13.51 -7.75
N GLU A 22 -1.00 -14.14 -6.71
CA GLU A 22 -0.82 -15.61 -6.62
C GLU A 22 -2.17 -16.35 -6.75
N ALA A 23 -3.27 -15.74 -6.28
CA ALA A 23 -4.63 -16.26 -6.42
C ALA A 23 -5.23 -16.07 -7.83
N GLY A 24 -4.52 -15.42 -8.75
CA GLY A 24 -4.91 -15.25 -10.16
C GLY A 24 -5.65 -13.95 -10.48
N PHE A 25 -5.67 -12.98 -9.58
CA PHE A 25 -6.15 -11.63 -9.88
C PHE A 25 -5.09 -10.84 -10.66
N THR A 26 -5.54 -9.97 -11.56
CA THR A 26 -4.68 -9.00 -12.26
C THR A 26 -4.32 -7.82 -11.35
N ALA A 27 -3.20 -7.14 -11.61
CA ALA A 27 -2.79 -5.98 -10.81
C ALA A 27 -3.91 -4.91 -10.64
N PRO A 28 -4.67 -4.51 -11.68
CA PRO A 28 -5.77 -3.56 -11.53
C PRO A 28 -6.90 -4.05 -10.61
N GLU A 29 -7.23 -5.35 -10.65
CA GLU A 29 -8.23 -5.95 -9.77
C GLU A 29 -7.77 -5.92 -8.31
N VAL A 30 -6.51 -6.27 -8.06
CA VAL A 30 -5.91 -6.22 -6.72
C VAL A 30 -5.89 -4.78 -6.18
N VAL A 31 -5.48 -3.81 -7.00
CA VAL A 31 -5.52 -2.39 -6.62
C VAL A 31 -6.94 -1.97 -6.25
N GLN A 32 -7.95 -2.34 -7.04
CA GLN A 32 -9.34 -2.02 -6.73
C GLN A 32 -9.81 -2.66 -5.41
N ILE A 33 -9.43 -3.92 -5.16
CA ILE A 33 -9.71 -4.63 -3.90
C ILE A 33 -9.11 -3.89 -2.71
N MET A 34 -7.86 -3.45 -2.83
CA MET A 34 -7.11 -2.78 -1.76
C MET A 34 -7.41 -1.28 -1.61
N SER A 35 -8.27 -0.70 -2.46
CA SER A 35 -8.62 0.73 -2.42
C SER A 35 -10.13 0.96 -2.50
N LEU A 36 -10.68 1.09 -3.71
CA LEU A 36 -12.06 1.46 -3.97
C LEU A 36 -13.09 0.53 -3.30
N ASN A 37 -12.84 -0.78 -3.27
CA ASN A 37 -13.80 -1.71 -2.67
C ASN A 37 -13.95 -1.46 -1.15
N GLY A 38 -12.84 -1.21 -0.45
CA GLY A 38 -12.86 -0.83 0.96
C GLY A 38 -13.58 0.50 1.18
N ALA A 39 -13.29 1.51 0.35
CA ALA A 39 -13.93 2.82 0.42
C ALA A 39 -15.46 2.73 0.24
N ARG A 40 -15.93 1.91 -0.71
CA ARG A 40 -17.37 1.66 -0.94
C ARG A 40 -18.05 0.97 0.23
N ILE A 41 -17.42 -0.07 0.79
CA ILE A 41 -17.98 -0.80 1.94
C ILE A 41 -18.12 0.12 3.16
N LEU A 42 -17.18 1.05 3.32
CA LEU A 42 -17.19 2.03 4.40
C LEU A 42 -18.05 3.27 4.11
N GLY A 43 -18.56 3.43 2.88
CA GLY A 43 -19.36 4.59 2.47
C GLY A 43 -18.56 5.90 2.36
N ILE A 44 -17.26 5.80 2.07
CA ILE A 44 -16.32 6.95 1.96
C ILE A 44 -15.69 7.05 0.56
N ASP A 45 -16.26 6.37 -0.43
CA ASP A 45 -15.77 6.39 -1.82
C ASP A 45 -15.95 7.74 -2.52
N GLY A 46 -16.71 8.66 -1.94
CA GLY A 46 -16.73 10.07 -2.35
C GLY A 46 -15.41 10.80 -2.06
N ASP A 47 -14.65 10.36 -1.04
CA ASP A 47 -13.45 11.05 -0.56
C ASP A 47 -12.14 10.32 -0.91
N VAL A 48 -12.16 8.98 -0.96
CA VAL A 48 -10.96 8.14 -1.15
C VAL A 48 -11.22 6.92 -2.05
N GLY A 49 -10.17 6.15 -2.36
CA GLY A 49 -10.26 4.85 -3.02
C GLY A 49 -10.01 4.86 -4.53
N THR A 50 -10.00 6.03 -5.18
CA THR A 50 -9.59 6.21 -6.59
C THR A 50 -8.85 7.53 -6.76
N VAL A 51 -8.15 7.67 -7.88
CA VAL A 51 -7.47 8.91 -8.27
C VAL A 51 -8.42 9.73 -9.15
N GLU A 52 -9.17 10.63 -8.52
CA GLU A 52 -10.14 11.51 -9.19
C GLU A 52 -10.06 12.93 -8.61
N ALA A 53 -10.33 13.95 -9.44
CA ALA A 53 -10.33 15.33 -8.99
C ALA A 53 -11.42 15.55 -7.92
N GLY A 54 -11.07 16.29 -6.86
CA GLY A 54 -11.97 16.55 -5.73
C GLY A 54 -11.84 15.57 -4.57
N LYS A 55 -11.16 14.43 -4.75
CA LYS A 55 -10.84 13.47 -3.68
C LYS A 55 -9.61 13.89 -2.87
N VAL A 56 -9.45 13.28 -1.70
CA VAL A 56 -8.26 13.47 -0.87
C VAL A 56 -7.03 12.97 -1.62
N ALA A 57 -5.94 13.77 -1.61
CA ALA A 57 -4.68 13.44 -2.27
C ALA A 57 -3.84 12.44 -1.45
N ASP A 58 -4.40 11.26 -1.22
CA ASP A 58 -3.74 10.10 -0.66
C ASP A 58 -3.34 9.16 -1.80
N LEU A 59 -2.04 9.08 -2.08
CA LEU A 59 -1.49 8.40 -3.26
C LEU A 59 -0.27 7.57 -2.88
N VAL A 60 -0.03 6.49 -3.63
CA VAL A 60 1.19 5.69 -3.55
C VAL A 60 1.81 5.65 -4.93
N VAL A 61 3.10 5.97 -5.04
CA VAL A 61 3.86 6.00 -6.30
C VAL A 61 4.89 4.88 -6.27
N ILE A 62 4.87 4.06 -7.32
CA ILE A 62 5.70 2.86 -7.47
C ILE A 62 6.23 2.87 -8.90
N ASP A 63 7.55 2.78 -9.06
CA ASP A 63 8.21 2.72 -10.36
C ASP A 63 8.60 1.27 -10.70
N ALA A 64 7.58 0.44 -10.89
CA ALA A 64 7.75 -0.97 -11.22
C ALA A 64 6.49 -1.56 -11.89
N ASP A 65 6.66 -2.68 -12.58
CA ASP A 65 5.54 -3.46 -13.11
C ASP A 65 4.81 -4.19 -11.97
N LEU A 66 3.57 -3.79 -11.71
CA LEU A 66 2.80 -4.30 -10.58
C LEU A 66 2.17 -5.68 -10.83
N GLU A 67 2.31 -6.27 -12.02
CA GLU A 67 1.93 -7.67 -12.26
C GLU A 67 2.96 -8.66 -11.67
N ALA A 68 4.19 -8.20 -11.39
CA ALA A 68 5.21 -9.03 -10.76
C ALA A 68 5.17 -8.92 -9.22
N ALA A 69 5.03 -10.06 -8.54
CA ALA A 69 5.11 -10.13 -7.09
C ALA A 69 6.45 -9.56 -6.57
N GLY A 70 6.42 -8.91 -5.41
CA GLY A 70 7.57 -8.20 -4.84
C GLY A 70 7.71 -6.75 -5.28
N ASN A 71 7.21 -6.36 -6.46
CA ASN A 71 7.42 -5.01 -6.99
C ASN A 71 6.69 -3.92 -6.19
N LEU A 72 5.64 -4.27 -5.44
CA LEU A 72 4.97 -3.32 -4.55
C LEU A 72 5.91 -2.79 -3.43
N HIS A 73 6.96 -3.56 -3.08
CA HIS A 73 7.97 -3.11 -2.12
C HIS A 73 8.84 -1.94 -2.65
N ALA A 74 8.85 -1.70 -3.97
CA ALA A 74 9.54 -0.57 -4.61
C ALA A 74 8.72 0.73 -4.56
N THR A 75 7.98 0.94 -3.47
CA THR A 75 7.25 2.19 -3.25
C THR A 75 8.25 3.33 -3.04
N GLU A 76 8.19 4.33 -3.90
CA GLU A 76 9.11 5.48 -3.90
C GLU A 76 8.57 6.61 -3.01
N VAL A 77 7.32 6.99 -3.25
CA VAL A 77 6.69 8.14 -2.58
C VAL A 77 5.28 7.80 -2.15
N VAL A 78 4.93 8.14 -0.91
CA VAL A 78 3.55 8.13 -0.42
C VAL A 78 3.10 9.57 -0.22
N PHE A 79 1.99 9.96 -0.83
CA PHE A 79 1.32 11.21 -0.53
C PHE A 79 0.26 10.94 0.53
N ARG A 80 0.26 11.76 1.58
CA ARG A 80 -0.79 11.78 2.60
C ARG A 80 -1.32 13.20 2.74
N HIS A 81 -2.60 13.40 2.46
CA HIS A 81 -3.24 14.72 2.37
C HIS A 81 -2.43 15.70 1.50
N GLY A 82 -1.89 15.23 0.38
CA GLY A 82 -1.08 16.03 -0.55
C GLY A 82 0.37 16.28 -0.10
N VAL A 83 0.79 15.80 1.06
CA VAL A 83 2.19 15.87 1.50
C VAL A 83 2.92 14.60 1.08
N GLY A 84 3.96 14.74 0.25
CA GLY A 84 4.79 13.64 -0.22
C GLY A 84 5.84 13.22 0.82
N TRP A 85 5.97 11.91 1.01
CA TRP A 85 6.93 11.28 1.90
C TRP A 85 7.83 10.34 1.11
N ASP A 86 9.15 10.49 1.27
CA ASP A 86 10.16 9.60 0.70
C ASP A 86 10.17 8.28 1.47
N SER A 87 9.61 7.23 0.85
CA SER A 87 9.36 5.95 1.51
C SER A 87 10.66 5.21 1.84
N PRO A 88 11.67 5.16 0.95
CA PRO A 88 12.97 4.58 1.28
C PRO A 88 13.63 5.25 2.50
N LYS A 89 13.62 6.59 2.58
CA LYS A 89 14.17 7.31 3.74
C LYS A 89 13.41 7.02 5.04
N LEU A 90 12.08 6.93 4.97
CA LEU A 90 11.27 6.59 6.14
C LEU A 90 11.57 5.19 6.67
N ILE A 91 11.64 4.19 5.79
CA ILE A 91 11.97 2.80 6.17
C ILE A 91 13.38 2.73 6.76
N GLU A 92 14.35 3.43 6.16
CA GLU A 92 15.71 3.48 6.70
C GLU A 92 15.76 4.09 8.11
N SER A 93 14.99 5.16 8.35
CA SER A 93 14.98 5.87 9.64
C SER A 93 14.53 5.00 10.82
N ILE A 94 13.80 3.91 10.56
CA ILE A 94 13.27 3.00 11.59
C ILE A 94 13.94 1.62 11.59
N ARG A 95 14.99 1.43 10.77
CA ARG A 95 15.70 0.15 10.66
C ARG A 95 16.25 -0.28 12.02
N GLY A 96 15.96 -1.52 12.42
CA GLY A 96 16.39 -2.09 13.71
C GLY A 96 15.58 -1.64 14.93
N LEU A 97 14.59 -0.74 14.74
CA LEU A 97 13.66 -0.31 15.79
C LEU A 97 12.35 -1.11 15.77
N VAL A 98 11.91 -1.58 14.60
CA VAL A 98 10.66 -2.33 14.40
C VAL A 98 10.94 -3.73 13.82
N GLY A 99 10.10 -4.70 14.17
CA GLY A 99 10.27 -6.10 13.75
C GLY A 99 11.03 -6.97 14.75
N VAL A 100 11.14 -8.27 14.46
CA VAL A 100 11.96 -9.20 15.25
C VAL A 100 13.44 -8.91 14.99
N ARG A 101 14.26 -8.95 16.05
CA ARG A 101 15.73 -8.83 15.96
C ARG A 101 16.37 -10.15 15.61
#